data_AF-A0A2W4XCF6-F1
#
_entry.id   AF-A0A2W4XCF6-F1
#
_cell.length_a   1.000
_cell.length_b   1.000
_cell.length_c   1.000
_cell.angle_alpha   90.00
_cell.angle_beta   90.00
_cell.angle_gamma   90.00
#
_symmetry.space_group_name_H-M   'P 1'
#
loop_
_entity.id
_entity.type
_entity.pdbx_description
1 polymer ?
#
loop_
_entity_poly.entity_id
_entity_poly.type
_entity_poly.pdbx_seq_one_letter_code
_entity_poly.pdbx_strand_id
1 'polypeptide(L)'
;MATISIINTSQLQVIADKLADMQTLQTLMISNEEKLIQASAGDPDITERLTEMLKDDRNSIATLQEAITKLGVPGEASDKVQEVTSKIEEMMAGSKLALYEKFMQHEALKHQLVMTGLLVHKSAQAAGDDLEKVIDPINKANFLNRKHQEILKGILIRTGTRELVGKESKDDIWAQAEDGVAALKGAFGGLFGS
;
A
#
# COMPACT_ATOMS: atom_id res chain seq x y z
N MET A 1 3.53 12.79 -30.19
CA MET A 1 3.41 12.51 -28.74
C MET A 1 3.28 13.85 -28.05
N ALA A 2 2.18 14.09 -27.34
CA ALA A 2 2.02 15.34 -26.60
C ALA A 2 3.02 15.35 -25.45
N THR A 3 3.96 16.30 -25.47
CA THR A 3 4.91 16.51 -24.38
C THR A 3 4.11 16.99 -23.17
N ILE A 4 4.13 16.23 -22.07
CA ILE A 4 3.62 16.69 -20.76
C ILE A 4 4.56 17.82 -20.32
N SER A 5 4.32 19.03 -20.80
CA SER A 5 5.21 20.18 -20.61
C SER A 5 4.72 21.04 -19.45
N ILE A 6 4.92 20.55 -18.23
CA ILE A 6 4.51 21.26 -17.02
C ILE A 6 5.67 21.40 -16.01
N ILE A 7 6.55 20.41 -15.95
CA ILE A 7 7.74 20.39 -15.08
C ILE A 7 8.98 20.07 -15.91
N ASN A 8 10.16 20.44 -15.42
CA ASN A 8 11.39 20.16 -16.16
C ASN A 8 11.69 18.64 -16.18
N THR A 9 12.52 18.21 -17.13
CA THR A 9 12.84 16.78 -17.33
C THR A 9 13.39 16.11 -16.07
N SER A 10 14.20 16.81 -15.26
CA SER A 10 14.74 16.24 -14.02
C SER A 10 13.66 15.99 -12.96
N GLN A 11 12.66 16.87 -12.87
CA GLN A 11 11.52 16.70 -11.97
C GLN A 11 10.60 15.57 -12.45
N LEU A 12 10.39 15.47 -13.76
CA LEU A 12 9.61 14.38 -14.35
C LEU A 12 10.28 13.02 -14.12
N GLN A 13 11.61 12.97 -14.22
CA GLN A 13 12.40 11.77 -13.88
C GLN A 13 12.22 11.39 -12.41
N VAL A 14 12.27 12.34 -11.48
CA VAL A 14 12.02 12.07 -10.05
C VAL A 14 10.64 11.46 -9.81
N ILE A 15 9.60 11.91 -10.53
CA ILE A 15 8.27 11.30 -10.44
C ILE A 15 8.30 9.87 -11.01
N ALA A 16 8.95 9.64 -12.15
CA ALA A 16 9.09 8.31 -12.73
C ALA A 16 9.79 7.33 -11.78
N ASP A 17 10.89 7.76 -11.15
CA ASP A 17 11.64 6.96 -10.17
C ASP A 17 10.78 6.65 -8.93
N LYS A 18 9.96 7.62 -8.47
CA LYS A 18 9.03 7.38 -7.35
C LYS A 18 7.90 6.42 -7.70
N LEU A 19 7.42 6.42 -8.95
CA LEU A 19 6.47 5.39 -9.40
C LEU A 19 7.12 4.01 -9.46
N ALA A 20 8.39 3.93 -9.86
CA ALA A 20 9.16 2.68 -9.85
C ALA A 20 9.42 2.17 -8.40
N ASP A 21 9.73 3.08 -7.47
CA ASP A 21 9.78 2.78 -6.04
C ASP A 21 8.45 2.18 -5.56
N MET A 22 7.32 2.84 -5.87
CA MET A 22 5.98 2.35 -5.51
C MET A 22 5.70 0.97 -6.11
N GLN A 23 6.13 0.71 -7.35
CA GLN A 23 5.90 -0.57 -8.01
C GLN A 23 6.67 -1.69 -7.32
N THR A 24 7.91 -1.41 -6.92
CA THR A 24 8.75 -2.33 -6.16
C THR A 24 8.12 -2.64 -4.79
N LEU A 25 7.67 -1.61 -4.07
CA LEU A 25 6.98 -1.76 -2.79
C LEU A 25 5.67 -2.56 -2.95
N GLN A 26 4.84 -2.24 -3.94
CA GLN A 26 3.57 -2.93 -4.21
C GLN A 26 3.79 -4.41 -4.56
N THR A 27 4.85 -4.73 -5.29
CA THR A 27 5.21 -6.12 -5.62
C THR A 27 5.59 -6.89 -4.36
N LEU A 28 6.39 -6.29 -3.47
CA LEU A 28 6.72 -6.89 -2.18
C LEU A 28 5.48 -7.05 -1.30
N MET A 29 4.56 -6.08 -1.30
CA MET A 29 3.30 -6.17 -0.54
C MET A 29 2.48 -7.38 -0.95
N ILE A 30 2.28 -7.59 -2.26
CA ILE A 30 1.59 -8.75 -2.81
C ILE A 30 2.26 -10.05 -2.34
N SER A 31 3.59 -10.12 -2.43
CA SER A 31 4.33 -11.31 -1.99
C SER A 31 4.21 -11.56 -0.49
N ASN A 32 4.20 -10.50 0.32
CA ASN A 32 4.03 -10.60 1.77
C ASN A 32 2.61 -11.04 2.14
N GLU A 33 1.58 -10.54 1.46
CA GLU A 33 0.18 -10.95 1.68
C GLU A 33 0.00 -12.44 1.40
N GLU A 34 0.59 -12.96 0.31
CA GLU A 34 0.57 -14.40 0.00
C GLU A 34 1.21 -15.25 1.12
N LYS A 35 2.36 -14.82 1.66
CA LYS A 35 3.02 -15.49 2.79
C LYS A 35 2.20 -15.40 4.08
N LEU A 36 1.60 -14.25 4.36
CA LEU A 36 0.81 -14.02 5.57
C LEU A 36 -0.50 -14.82 5.54
N ILE A 37 -1.13 -14.96 4.38
CA ILE A 37 -2.28 -15.85 4.16
C ILE A 37 -1.91 -17.29 4.52
N GLN A 38 -0.78 -17.79 4.01
CA GLN A 38 -0.31 -19.14 4.34
C GLN A 38 -0.01 -19.30 5.83
N ALA A 39 0.67 -18.33 6.44
CA ALA A 39 1.00 -18.34 7.86
C ALA A 39 -0.23 -18.22 8.77
N SER A 40 -1.34 -17.71 8.25
CA SER A 40 -2.59 -17.46 8.98
C SER A 40 -3.70 -18.45 8.64
N ALA A 41 -3.40 -19.57 7.97
CA ALA A 41 -4.39 -20.55 7.51
C ALA A 41 -5.28 -21.14 8.62
N GLY A 42 -4.85 -21.05 9.89
CA GLY A 42 -5.65 -21.43 11.07
C GLY A 42 -6.63 -20.37 11.57
N ASP A 43 -6.62 -19.16 11.02
CA ASP A 43 -7.54 -18.07 11.34
C ASP A 43 -8.29 -17.62 10.07
N PRO A 44 -9.52 -18.12 9.86
CA PRO A 44 -10.33 -17.77 8.70
C PRO A 44 -10.62 -16.27 8.57
N ASP A 45 -10.83 -15.56 9.68
CA ASP A 45 -11.17 -14.13 9.66
C ASP A 45 -10.00 -13.30 9.11
N ILE A 46 -8.78 -13.63 9.55
CA ILE A 46 -7.55 -12.99 9.05
C ILE A 46 -7.32 -13.35 7.59
N THR A 47 -7.48 -14.64 7.25
CA THR A 47 -7.23 -15.15 5.90
C THR A 47 -8.17 -14.51 4.87
N GLU A 48 -9.45 -14.37 5.19
CA GLU A 48 -10.44 -13.71 4.32
C GLU A 48 -10.04 -12.25 4.05
N ARG A 49 -9.70 -11.50 5.11
CA ARG A 49 -9.28 -10.09 5.01
C ARG A 49 -8.03 -9.91 4.17
N LEU A 50 -7.02 -10.74 4.38
CA LEU A 50 -5.80 -10.69 3.56
C LEU A 50 -6.07 -11.07 2.11
N THR A 51 -6.99 -12.01 1.86
CA THR A 51 -7.37 -12.38 0.50
C THR A 51 -8.06 -11.23 -0.24
N GLU A 52 -8.93 -10.48 0.45
CA GLU A 52 -9.51 -9.25 -0.11
C GLU A 52 -8.46 -8.18 -0.38
N MET A 53 -7.53 -7.96 0.56
CA MET A 53 -6.42 -7.03 0.39
C MET A 53 -5.55 -7.40 -0.82
N LEU A 54 -5.17 -8.67 -0.94
CA LEU A 54 -4.37 -9.19 -2.05
C LEU A 54 -5.04 -8.97 -3.41
N LYS A 55 -6.37 -9.12 -3.47
CA LYS A 55 -7.13 -8.80 -4.68
C LYS A 55 -7.06 -7.31 -5.01
N ASP A 56 -7.26 -6.44 -4.03
CA ASP A 56 -7.16 -4.99 -4.20
C ASP A 56 -5.74 -4.55 -4.63
N ASP A 57 -4.70 -5.16 -4.04
CA ASP A 57 -3.29 -4.88 -4.31
C ASP A 57 -2.87 -5.32 -5.72
N ARG A 58 -3.36 -6.47 -6.19
CA ARG A 58 -3.18 -6.92 -7.59
C ARG A 58 -3.85 -6.01 -8.61
N ASN A 59 -4.97 -5.38 -8.26
CA ASN A 59 -5.58 -4.34 -9.11
C ASN A 59 -4.79 -3.03 -9.05
N SER A 60 -4.25 -2.70 -7.88
CA SER A 60 -3.47 -1.48 -7.65
C SER A 60 -2.15 -1.48 -8.42
N ILE A 61 -1.44 -2.63 -8.49
CA ILE A 61 -0.21 -2.73 -9.29
C ILE A 61 -0.48 -2.53 -10.78
N ALA A 62 -1.60 -3.04 -11.31
CA ALA A 62 -1.99 -2.81 -12.70
C ALA A 62 -2.27 -1.33 -12.97
N THR A 63 -2.98 -0.65 -12.06
CA THR A 63 -3.24 0.79 -12.13
C THR A 63 -1.94 1.61 -12.14
N LEU A 64 -0.97 1.21 -11.30
CA LEU A 64 0.34 1.85 -11.23
C LEU A 64 1.14 1.64 -12.53
N GLN A 65 1.12 0.44 -13.10
CA GLN A 65 1.77 0.14 -14.38
C GLN A 65 1.19 0.97 -15.52
N GLU A 66 -0.13 1.18 -15.54
CA GLU A 66 -0.78 2.08 -16.50
C GLU A 66 -0.32 3.53 -16.34
N ALA A 67 -0.22 4.02 -15.10
CA ALA A 67 0.26 5.39 -14.84
C ALA A 67 1.72 5.57 -15.28
N ILE A 68 2.60 4.61 -14.98
CA ILE A 68 4.00 4.59 -15.47
C ILE A 68 4.05 4.62 -17.00
N THR A 69 3.23 3.80 -17.65
CA THR A 69 3.16 3.75 -19.12
C THR A 69 2.69 5.09 -19.71
N LYS A 70 1.66 5.70 -19.11
CA LYS A 70 1.10 6.99 -19.54
C LYS A 70 2.06 8.16 -19.28
N LEU A 71 2.87 8.09 -18.22
CA LEU A 71 3.92 9.08 -17.95
C LEU A 71 4.94 9.12 -19.09
N GLY A 72 5.21 7.98 -19.73
CA GLY A 72 6.06 7.88 -20.91
C GLY A 72 7.55 8.09 -20.64
N VAL A 73 7.94 8.15 -19.37
CA VAL A 73 9.33 8.29 -18.91
C VAL A 73 9.71 7.04 -18.10
N PRO A 74 10.79 6.32 -18.46
CA PRO A 74 11.24 5.19 -17.69
C PRO A 74 11.78 5.67 -16.35
N GLY A 75 11.31 5.07 -15.26
CA GLY A 75 11.84 5.26 -13.91
C GLY A 75 12.61 4.04 -13.46
N GLU A 76 13.52 4.23 -12.51
CA GLU A 76 14.22 3.15 -11.83
C GLU A 76 13.98 3.23 -10.33
N ALA A 77 13.69 2.09 -9.70
CA ALA A 77 13.51 2.05 -8.26
C ALA A 77 14.84 2.35 -7.59
N SER A 78 14.84 3.25 -6.61
CA SER A 78 16.05 3.68 -5.91
C SER A 78 16.74 2.52 -5.19
N ASP A 79 18.07 2.54 -5.15
CA ASP A 79 18.89 1.54 -4.44
C ASP A 79 18.41 1.31 -3.01
N LYS A 80 18.00 2.40 -2.33
CA LYS A 80 17.46 2.34 -0.98
C LYS A 80 16.17 1.51 -0.91
N VAL A 81 15.24 1.70 -1.85
CA VAL A 81 14.00 0.91 -1.89
C VAL A 81 14.32 -0.54 -2.21
N GLN A 82 15.21 -0.82 -3.16
CA GLN A 82 15.63 -2.18 -3.48
C GLN A 82 16.27 -2.89 -2.27
N GLU A 83 17.16 -2.21 -1.54
CA GLU A 83 17.80 -2.75 -0.35
C GLU A 83 16.79 -3.04 0.76
N VAL A 84 15.88 -2.08 1.03
CA VAL A 84 14.84 -2.23 2.06
C VAL A 84 13.89 -3.36 1.70
N THR A 85 13.44 -3.45 0.45
CA THR A 85 12.52 -4.53 0.04
C THR A 85 13.19 -5.90 0.10
N SER A 86 14.47 -6.01 -0.31
CA SER A 86 15.23 -7.25 -0.18
C SER A 86 15.36 -7.70 1.28
N LYS A 87 15.63 -6.78 2.21
CA LYS A 87 15.75 -7.09 3.64
C LYS A 87 14.42 -7.52 4.24
N ILE A 88 13.33 -6.83 3.89
CA ILE A 88 11.99 -7.20 4.36
C ILE A 88 11.59 -8.56 3.81
N GLU A 89 11.86 -8.85 2.54
CA GLU A 89 11.58 -10.17 1.95
C GLU A 89 12.31 -11.29 2.69
N GLU A 90 13.59 -11.11 3.03
CA GLU A 90 14.34 -12.08 3.86
C GLU A 90 13.68 -12.29 5.22
N MET A 91 13.30 -11.20 5.91
CA MET A 91 12.65 -11.27 7.23
C MET A 91 11.28 -11.97 7.17
N MET A 92 10.49 -11.69 6.13
CA MET A 92 9.15 -12.24 5.95
C MET A 92 9.19 -13.72 5.57
N ALA A 93 10.16 -14.14 4.75
CA ALA A 93 10.37 -15.54 4.38
C ALA A 93 11.00 -16.37 5.51
N GLY A 94 11.81 -15.74 6.37
CA GLY A 94 12.49 -16.41 7.47
C GLY A 94 11.58 -16.74 8.67
N SER A 95 12.19 -17.37 9.66
CA SER A 95 11.60 -17.68 10.98
C SER A 95 12.05 -16.72 12.08
N LYS A 96 12.78 -15.65 11.73
CA LYS A 96 13.30 -14.66 12.70
C LYS A 96 12.19 -13.83 13.35
N LEU A 97 11.06 -13.69 12.67
CA LEU A 97 9.91 -12.92 13.13
C LEU A 97 8.79 -13.84 13.55
N ALA A 98 8.21 -13.54 14.71
CA ALA A 98 6.92 -14.05 15.13
C ALA A 98 5.81 -13.55 14.18
N LEU A 99 4.61 -14.16 14.21
CA LEU A 99 3.59 -13.84 13.20
C LEU A 99 3.07 -12.40 13.36
N TYR A 100 2.82 -11.94 14.59
CA TYR A 100 2.47 -10.53 14.83
C TYR A 100 3.56 -9.55 14.36
N GLU A 101 4.84 -9.91 14.45
CA GLU A 101 5.95 -9.06 13.99
C GLU A 101 5.98 -9.00 12.46
N LYS A 102 5.64 -10.09 11.76
CA LYS A 102 5.46 -10.07 10.31
C LYS A 102 4.32 -9.15 9.89
N PHE A 103 3.19 -9.16 10.62
CA PHE A 103 2.10 -8.21 10.39
C PHE A 103 2.53 -6.76 10.67
N MET A 104 3.34 -6.52 11.71
CA MET A 104 3.88 -5.19 12.00
C MET A 104 4.77 -4.67 10.87
N GLN A 105 5.67 -5.51 10.32
CA GLN A 105 6.49 -5.12 9.17
C GLN A 105 5.65 -4.85 7.93
N HIS A 106 4.62 -5.67 7.70
CA HIS A 106 3.72 -5.50 6.57
C HIS A 106 2.88 -4.21 6.65
N GLU A 107 2.40 -3.84 7.85
CA GLU A 107 1.70 -2.57 8.08
C GLU A 107 2.62 -1.37 7.84
N ALA A 108 3.85 -1.41 8.36
CA ALA A 108 4.84 -0.36 8.15
C ALA A 108 5.15 -0.16 6.65
N LEU A 109 5.26 -1.26 5.90
CA LEU A 109 5.47 -1.22 4.45
C LEU A 109 4.25 -0.65 3.71
N LYS A 110 3.03 -1.04 4.09
CA LYS A 110 1.79 -0.46 3.55
C LYS A 110 1.72 1.05 3.81
N HIS A 111 2.15 1.49 5.00
CA HIS A 111 2.22 2.92 5.34
C HIS A 111 3.19 3.68 4.43
N GLN A 112 4.38 3.15 4.21
CA GLN A 112 5.34 3.75 3.27
C GLN A 112 4.76 3.88 1.86
N LEU A 113 4.06 2.84 1.37
CA LEU A 113 3.42 2.84 0.06
C LEU A 113 2.34 3.93 -0.03
N VAL A 114 1.46 4.05 0.96
CA VAL A 114 0.44 5.12 1.04
C VAL A 114 1.08 6.49 1.01
N MET A 115 2.09 6.73 1.86
CA MET A 115 2.72 8.05 1.96
C MET A 115 3.44 8.43 0.68
N THR A 116 4.07 7.46 0.00
CA THR A 116 4.71 7.69 -1.30
C THR A 116 3.67 8.04 -2.37
N GLY A 117 2.56 7.29 -2.44
CA GLY A 117 1.50 7.58 -3.40
C GLY A 117 0.80 8.92 -3.16
N LEU A 118 0.57 9.30 -1.90
CA LEU A 118 0.01 10.61 -1.55
C LEU A 118 0.97 11.73 -1.96
N LEU A 119 2.28 11.56 -1.71
CA LEU A 119 3.29 12.53 -2.10
C LEU A 119 3.33 12.73 -3.63
N VAL A 120 3.33 11.63 -4.39
CA VAL A 120 3.33 11.68 -5.87
C VAL A 120 2.05 12.34 -6.39
N HIS A 121 0.89 11.96 -5.88
CA HIS A 121 -0.38 12.57 -6.27
C HIS A 121 -0.42 14.07 -5.95
N LYS A 122 -0.07 14.50 -4.74
CA LYS A 122 -0.05 15.92 -4.38
C LYS A 122 0.97 16.73 -5.17
N SER A 123 2.12 16.13 -5.49
CA SER A 123 3.11 16.74 -6.37
C SER A 123 2.59 16.92 -7.80
N ALA A 124 1.80 15.96 -8.29
CA ALA A 124 1.15 16.04 -9.60
C ALA A 124 0.09 17.16 -9.65
N GLN A 125 -0.75 17.28 -8.62
CA GLN A 125 -1.71 18.39 -8.50
C GLN A 125 -1.02 19.76 -8.50
N ALA A 126 0.12 19.87 -7.80
CA ALA A 126 0.90 21.11 -7.75
C ALA A 126 1.63 21.42 -9.06
N ALA A 127 1.98 20.41 -9.85
CA ALA A 127 2.57 20.59 -11.16
C ALA A 127 1.54 21.15 -12.14
N GLY A 128 0.39 20.49 -12.29
CA GLY A 128 -0.72 20.93 -13.13
C GLY A 128 -1.50 19.78 -13.78
N ASP A 129 -2.62 20.12 -14.42
CA ASP A 129 -3.69 19.20 -14.82
C ASP A 129 -3.23 17.98 -15.64
N ASP A 130 -2.23 18.10 -16.51
CA ASP A 130 -1.83 16.96 -17.35
C ASP A 130 -1.06 15.89 -16.55
N LEU A 131 -0.20 16.30 -15.62
CA LEU A 131 0.46 15.33 -14.73
C LEU A 131 -0.52 14.77 -13.71
N GLU A 132 -1.43 15.60 -13.19
CA GLU A 132 -2.51 15.16 -12.31
C GLU A 132 -3.36 14.07 -12.97
N LYS A 133 -3.85 14.27 -14.20
CA LYS A 133 -4.63 13.26 -14.95
C LYS A 133 -3.92 11.91 -15.09
N VAL A 134 -2.59 11.90 -15.25
CA VAL A 134 -1.79 10.67 -15.36
C VAL A 134 -1.72 9.94 -14.01
N ILE A 135 -1.63 10.69 -12.92
CA ILE A 135 -1.38 10.17 -11.57
C ILE A 135 -2.68 9.91 -10.79
N ASP A 136 -3.78 10.58 -11.12
CA ASP A 136 -5.09 10.45 -10.47
C ASP A 136 -5.58 9.01 -10.25
N PRO A 137 -5.40 8.07 -11.19
CA PRO A 137 -5.75 6.66 -10.95
C PRO A 137 -5.05 6.07 -9.72
N ILE A 138 -3.83 6.51 -9.39
CA ILE A 138 -3.09 6.07 -8.20
C ILE A 138 -3.78 6.52 -6.90
N ASN A 139 -4.52 7.63 -6.92
CA ASN A 139 -5.25 8.09 -5.73
C ASN A 139 -6.32 7.09 -5.27
N LYS A 140 -6.94 6.35 -6.21
CA LYS A 140 -7.85 5.25 -5.87
C LYS A 140 -7.11 4.08 -5.20
N ALA A 141 -5.92 3.73 -5.68
CA ALA A 141 -5.07 2.72 -5.03
C ALA A 141 -4.66 3.17 -3.61
N ASN A 142 -4.31 4.45 -3.44
CA ASN A 142 -3.99 5.01 -2.11
C ASN A 142 -5.16 4.92 -1.13
N PHE A 143 -6.40 5.15 -1.61
CA PHE A 143 -7.59 4.96 -0.78
C PHE A 143 -7.74 3.51 -0.30
N LEU A 144 -7.59 2.54 -1.20
CA LEU A 144 -7.64 1.12 -0.83
C LEU A 144 -6.52 0.76 0.15
N ASN A 145 -5.30 1.24 -0.09
CA ASN A 145 -4.19 1.02 0.84
C ASN A 145 -4.47 1.61 2.24
N ARG A 146 -5.13 2.78 2.35
CA ARG A 146 -5.56 3.35 3.64
C ARG A 146 -6.63 2.51 4.32
N LYS A 147 -7.59 1.95 3.57
CA LYS A 147 -8.55 0.97 4.10
C LYS A 147 -7.80 -0.23 4.67
N HIS A 148 -6.80 -0.74 3.95
CA HIS A 148 -6.01 -1.89 4.38
C HIS A 148 -5.21 -1.60 5.66
N GLN A 149 -4.70 -0.38 5.86
CA GLN A 149 -4.03 -0.02 7.12
C GLN A 149 -4.93 -0.20 8.34
N GLU A 150 -6.21 0.19 8.27
CA GLU A 150 -7.14 -0.01 9.39
C GLU A 150 -7.43 -1.50 9.63
N ILE A 151 -7.52 -2.29 8.56
CA ILE A 151 -7.67 -3.76 8.66
C ILE A 151 -6.43 -4.39 9.31
N LEU A 152 -5.23 -3.99 8.88
CA LEU A 152 -3.96 -4.51 9.39
C LEU A 152 -3.74 -4.19 10.87
N LYS A 153 -4.18 -3.02 11.34
CA LYS A 153 -4.16 -2.71 12.78
C LYS A 153 -5.00 -3.72 13.58
N GLY A 154 -6.21 -4.05 13.10
CA GLY A 154 -7.07 -5.06 13.73
C GLY A 154 -6.41 -6.45 13.76
N ILE A 155 -5.83 -6.88 12.63
CA ILE A 155 -5.09 -8.14 12.53
C ILE A 155 -3.88 -8.17 13.49
N LEU A 156 -3.11 -7.08 13.54
CA LEU A 156 -1.95 -6.95 14.43
C LEU A 156 -2.35 -7.03 15.90
N ILE A 157 -3.43 -6.35 16.30
CA ILE A 157 -3.91 -6.40 17.69
C ILE A 157 -4.36 -7.82 18.04
N ARG A 158 -5.09 -8.51 17.15
CA ARG A 158 -5.56 -9.88 17.38
C ARG A 158 -4.41 -10.87 17.52
N THR A 159 -3.52 -10.91 16.52
CA THR A 159 -2.37 -11.82 16.49
C THR A 159 -1.40 -11.53 17.64
N GLY A 160 -1.10 -10.24 17.86
CA GLY A 160 -0.26 -9.80 18.98
C GLY A 160 -0.86 -10.17 20.34
N THR A 161 -2.17 -10.02 20.55
CA THR A 161 -2.80 -10.41 21.84
C THR A 161 -2.68 -11.91 22.08
N ARG A 162 -2.91 -12.72 21.05
CA ARG A 162 -2.76 -14.18 21.14
C ARG A 162 -1.33 -14.59 21.46
N GLU A 163 -0.35 -14.03 20.77
CA GLU A 163 1.05 -14.42 20.95
C GLU A 163 1.66 -13.85 22.24
N LEU A 164 1.36 -12.60 22.60
CA LEU A 164 1.97 -11.93 23.75
C LEU A 164 1.36 -12.35 25.09
N VAL A 165 0.06 -12.63 25.14
CA VAL A 165 -0.63 -12.93 26.40
C VAL A 165 -1.47 -14.22 26.39
N GLY A 166 -1.49 -14.96 25.27
CA GLY A 166 -2.21 -16.24 25.18
C GLY A 166 -3.73 -16.10 25.18
N LYS A 167 -4.27 -14.93 24.81
CA LYS A 167 -5.71 -14.63 24.85
C LYS A 167 -6.21 -14.06 23.54
N GLU A 168 -7.51 -14.19 23.32
CA GLU A 168 -8.20 -13.43 22.28
C GLU A 168 -8.23 -11.95 22.63
N SER A 169 -8.08 -11.10 21.62
CA SER A 169 -8.42 -9.68 21.72
C SER A 169 -9.93 -9.52 21.90
N LYS A 170 -10.37 -8.34 22.36
CA LYS A 170 -11.80 -8.03 22.44
C LYS A 170 -12.44 -8.07 21.04
N ASP A 171 -13.72 -8.42 20.98
CA ASP A 171 -14.47 -8.57 19.73
C ASP A 171 -14.69 -7.23 18.98
N ASP A 172 -14.51 -6.10 19.65
CA ASP A 172 -14.71 -4.76 19.10
C ASP A 172 -13.63 -4.31 18.11
N ILE A 173 -12.53 -5.05 17.97
CA ILE A 173 -11.44 -4.71 17.03
C ILE A 173 -11.93 -4.60 15.57
N TRP A 174 -12.90 -5.41 15.18
CA TRP A 174 -13.41 -5.43 13.81
C TRP A 174 -14.36 -4.28 13.55
N ALA A 175 -15.19 -3.95 14.54
CA ALA A 175 -16.02 -2.75 14.50
C ALA A 175 -15.15 -1.49 14.40
N GLN A 176 -14.03 -1.43 15.15
CA GLN A 176 -13.09 -0.31 15.06
C GLN A 176 -12.43 -0.20 13.67
N ALA A 177 -12.04 -1.33 13.07
CA ALA A 177 -11.50 -1.34 11.71
C ALA A 177 -12.56 -0.87 10.69
N GLU A 178 -13.81 -1.31 10.82
CA GLU A 178 -14.93 -0.89 9.98
C GLU A 178 -15.24 0.60 10.13
N ASP A 179 -15.25 1.12 11.36
CA ASP A 179 -15.42 2.54 11.66
C ASP A 179 -14.30 3.39 11.03
N GLY A 180 -13.05 2.93 11.13
CA GLY A 180 -11.91 3.57 10.48
C GLY A 180 -12.05 3.63 8.95
N VAL A 181 -12.52 2.54 8.34
CA VAL A 181 -12.81 2.47 6.91
C VAL A 181 -13.99 3.37 6.53
N ALA A 182 -15.04 3.44 7.34
CA ALA A 182 -16.20 4.30 7.12
C ALA A 182 -15.82 5.79 7.19
N ALA A 183 -15.00 6.18 8.17
CA ALA A 183 -14.47 7.54 8.29
C ALA A 183 -13.65 7.92 7.05
N LEU A 184 -12.82 7.00 6.55
CA LEU A 184 -12.05 7.20 5.31
C LEU A 184 -12.98 7.41 4.10
N LYS A 185 -14.03 6.57 3.95
CA LYS A 185 -15.03 6.69 2.89
C LYS A 185 -15.75 8.04 2.94
N GLY A 186 -16.13 8.52 4.13
CA GLY A 186 -16.75 9.83 4.31
C GLY A 186 -15.86 10.97 3.82
N ALA A 187 -14.56 10.94 4.18
CA ALA A 187 -13.59 11.95 3.75
C ALA A 187 -13.34 11.94 2.23
N PHE A 188 -13.30 10.77 1.59
CA PHE A 188 -13.12 10.64 0.14
C PHE A 188 -14.40 10.93 -0.65
N GLY A 189 -15.58 10.54 -0.15
CA GLY A 189 -16.86 10.88 -0.78
C GLY A 189 -17.13 12.38 -0.81
N GLY A 190 -16.67 13.12 0.21
CA GLY A 190 -16.71 14.58 0.22
C GLY A 190 -15.78 15.25 -0.81
N LEU A 191 -14.73 14.56 -1.28
CA LEU A 191 -13.75 15.08 -2.25
C LEU A 191 -14.23 14.99 -3.71
N PHE A 192 -15.25 14.17 -3.99
CA PHE A 192 -15.88 14.04 -5.31
C PHE A 192 -17.36 14.50 -5.31
N GLY A 193 -17.83 15.03 -4.18
CA GLY A 193 -19.22 15.43 -3.93
C GLY A 193 -19.47 16.94 -3.86
N SER A 194 -18.52 17.77 -4.31
CA SER A 194 -18.65 19.24 -4.40
C SER A 194 -18.09 19.78 -5.70
#